data_AF-A0A9Q3PTW0-F1
#
_entry.id   AF-A0A9Q3PTW0-F1
#
_cell.length_a   1.000
_cell.length_b   1.000
_cell.length_c   1.000
_cell.angle_alpha   90.00
_cell.angle_beta   90.00
_cell.angle_gamma   90.00
#
_symmetry.space_group_name_H-M   'P 1'
#
loop_
_entity.id
_entity.type
_entity.pdbx_description
1 polymer ?
#
loop_
_entity_poly.entity_id
_entity_poly.type
_entity_poly.pdbx_seq_one_letter_code
_entity_poly.pdbx_strand_id
1 'polypeptide(L)'
;MDLPPSSYHDSLEEFWDEEEDPEEVETVMKVVPSTYHQYLDVFSKMKAEKLPPHGACDHHIELEGSLPPVGVIYSLSKQKSDTLRAYIADNVEKVFICPRSSSTGEPILFLKKKDGGLHLCVDY
;
A
#
# COMPACT_ATOMS: atom_id res chain seq x y z
N MET A 1 14.52 22.00 4.50
CA MET A 1 13.86 22.35 5.76
C MET A 1 13.23 21.07 6.25
N ASP A 2 13.93 20.36 7.12
CA ASP A 2 13.47 19.08 7.65
C ASP A 2 12.40 19.37 8.71
N LEU A 3 11.19 18.88 8.46
CA LEU A 3 10.09 18.98 9.41
C LEU A 3 10.36 18.02 10.59
N PRO A 4 10.06 18.42 11.83
CA PRO A 4 10.30 17.57 13.00
C PRO A 4 9.36 16.35 12.99
N PRO A 5 9.82 15.18 13.48
CA PRO A 5 9.08 13.91 13.46
C PRO A 5 7.81 13.88 14.34
N SER A 6 7.56 14.94 15.12
CA SER A 6 6.47 15.00 16.09
C SER A 6 5.10 15.37 15.51
N SER A 7 5.01 15.80 14.25
CA SER A 7 3.72 16.21 13.67
C SER A 7 2.92 15.08 13.03
N TYR A 8 3.47 13.86 12.98
CA TYR A 8 2.77 12.71 12.38
C TYR A 8 1.92 11.93 13.38
N HIS A 9 2.24 12.02 14.68
CA HIS A 9 1.64 11.14 15.69
C HIS A 9 0.25 11.60 16.14
N ASP A 10 -0.08 12.88 15.99
CA ASP A 10 -1.36 13.46 16.46
C ASP A 10 -2.48 13.40 15.41
N SER A 11 -2.17 13.17 14.13
CA SER A 11 -3.16 13.12 13.05
C SER A 11 -3.61 11.71 12.65
N LEU A 12 -3.07 10.67 13.30
CA LEU A 12 -3.36 9.27 12.97
C LEU A 12 -4.53 8.69 13.77
N GLU A 13 -4.84 9.21 14.96
CA GLU A 13 -5.99 8.74 15.75
C GLU A 13 -7.31 9.31 15.22
N GLU A 14 -7.34 10.55 14.74
CA GLU A 14 -8.55 11.17 14.15
C GLU A 14 -8.90 10.61 12.75
N PHE A 15 -8.04 9.80 12.15
CA PHE A 15 -8.17 9.32 10.76
C PHE A 15 -9.02 8.03 10.61
N TRP A 16 -9.27 7.34 11.72
CA TRP A 16 -10.05 6.09 11.76
C TRP A 16 -11.55 6.31 11.86
N ASP A 17 -11.98 7.52 12.23
CA ASP A 17 -13.38 7.92 12.40
C ASP A 17 -13.90 8.72 11.18
N GLU A 18 -13.77 8.16 9.97
CA GLU A 18 -14.35 8.73 8.76
C GLU A 18 -15.76 8.17 8.52
N GLU A 19 -16.74 9.03 8.24
CA GLU A 19 -18.13 8.61 7.98
C GLU A 19 -18.19 7.67 6.77
N GLU A 20 -18.93 6.57 6.91
CA GLU A 20 -19.15 5.61 5.83
C GLU A 20 -19.92 6.28 4.68
N ASP A 21 -19.38 6.20 3.47
CA ASP A 21 -20.09 6.63 2.26
C ASP A 21 -21.34 5.75 2.09
N PRO A 22 -22.56 6.30 2.24
CA PRO A 22 -23.79 5.52 2.18
C PRO A 22 -24.01 4.91 0.78
N GLU A 23 -23.44 5.49 -0.29
CA GLU A 23 -23.52 4.90 -1.62
C GLU A 23 -22.67 3.62 -1.71
N GLU A 24 -21.46 3.61 -1.14
CA GLU A 24 -20.60 2.42 -1.11
C GLU A 24 -21.28 1.28 -0.33
N VAL A 25 -21.79 1.58 0.87
CA VAL A 25 -22.46 0.58 1.73
C VAL A 25 -23.65 -0.06 1.01
N GLU A 26 -24.46 0.72 0.30
CA GLU A 26 -25.59 0.19 -0.47
C GLU A 26 -25.12 -0.72 -1.61
N THR A 27 -24.04 -0.36 -2.31
CA THR A 27 -23.50 -1.23 -3.37
C THR A 27 -22.95 -2.55 -2.81
N VAL A 28 -22.22 -2.50 -1.69
CA VAL A 28 -21.65 -3.68 -1.04
C VAL A 28 -22.76 -4.60 -0.54
N MET A 29 -23.80 -4.06 0.11
CA MET A 29 -24.94 -4.83 0.63
C MET A 29 -25.70 -5.60 -0.47
N LYS A 30 -25.75 -5.06 -1.70
CA LYS A 30 -26.37 -5.73 -2.86
C LYS A 30 -25.57 -6.92 -3.37
N VAL A 31 -24.25 -6.91 -3.21
CA VAL A 31 -23.35 -7.97 -3.72
C VAL A 31 -23.06 -9.03 -2.65
N VAL A 32 -22.93 -8.60 -1.40
CA VAL A 32 -22.55 -9.47 -0.27
C VAL A 32 -23.78 -10.27 0.22
N PRO A 33 -23.67 -11.61 0.37
CA PRO A 33 -24.75 -12.42 0.94
C PRO A 33 -25.17 -11.94 2.33
N SER A 34 -26.47 -12.04 2.63
CA SER A 34 -27.05 -11.52 3.88
C SER A 34 -26.42 -12.08 5.16
N THR A 35 -25.88 -13.29 5.13
CA THR A 35 -25.14 -13.91 6.24
C THR A 35 -23.90 -13.13 6.66
N TYR A 36 -23.36 -12.28 5.77
CA TYR A 36 -22.17 -11.46 6.02
C TYR A 36 -22.48 -9.98 6.18
N HIS A 37 -23.75 -9.58 6.27
CA HIS A 37 -24.13 -8.17 6.42
C HIS A 37 -23.65 -7.53 7.74
N GLN A 38 -23.29 -8.34 8.74
CA GLN A 38 -22.62 -7.84 9.95
C GLN A 38 -21.16 -7.43 9.74
N TYR A 39 -20.56 -7.76 8.59
CA TYR A 39 -19.16 -7.50 8.22
C TYR A 39 -19.04 -6.65 6.95
N LEU A 40 -20.03 -5.82 6.64
CA LEU A 40 -20.01 -5.00 5.41
C LEU A 40 -18.79 -4.08 5.34
N ASP A 41 -18.30 -3.65 6.50
CA ASP A 41 -17.08 -2.87 6.65
C ASP A 41 -15.84 -3.57 6.09
N VAL A 42 -15.73 -4.89 6.24
CA VAL A 42 -14.61 -5.70 5.71
C VAL A 42 -14.59 -5.69 4.17
N PHE A 43 -15.73 -5.42 3.54
CA PHE A 43 -15.87 -5.34 2.08
C PHE A 43 -15.81 -3.91 1.55
N SER A 44 -15.63 -2.90 2.41
CA SER A 44 -15.41 -1.51 1.96
C SER A 44 -14.05 -1.38 1.28
N LYS A 45 -14.06 -0.86 0.06
CA LYS A 45 -12.84 -0.58 -0.69
C LYS A 45 -12.08 0.57 -0.02
N MET A 46 -12.78 1.59 0.44
CA MET A 46 -12.16 2.73 1.13
C MET A 46 -11.39 2.27 2.37
N LYS A 47 -11.99 1.41 3.21
CA LYS A 47 -11.31 0.87 4.40
C LYS A 47 -10.14 -0.04 4.01
N ALA A 48 -10.27 -0.83 2.95
CA ALA A 48 -9.20 -1.71 2.47
C ALA A 48 -8.00 -0.96 1.87
N GLU A 49 -8.19 0.27 1.39
CA GLU A 49 -7.12 1.12 0.84
C GLU A 49 -6.37 1.93 1.91
N LYS A 50 -6.58 1.64 3.20
CA LYS A 50 -5.88 2.27 4.33
C LYS A 50 -5.02 1.26 5.08
N LEU A 51 -3.82 1.68 5.50
CA LEU A 51 -2.99 0.85 6.39
C LEU A 51 -3.66 0.75 7.76
N PRO A 52 -3.75 -0.45 8.36
CA PRO A 52 -4.22 -0.61 9.74
C PRO A 52 -3.38 0.22 10.71
N PRO A 53 -3.94 0.63 11.86
CA PRO A 53 -3.15 1.34 12.86
C PRO A 53 -2.05 0.42 13.39
N HIS A 54 -0.94 1.02 13.80
CA HIS A 54 0.14 0.28 14.44
C HIS A 54 -0.40 -0.51 15.65
N GLY A 55 -0.11 -1.81 15.65
CA GLY A 55 -0.64 -2.74 16.64
C GLY A 55 0.39 -3.08 17.73
N ALA A 56 0.03 -4.03 18.61
CA ALA A 56 0.98 -4.59 19.57
C ALA A 56 2.13 -5.38 18.91
N CYS A 57 1.96 -5.78 17.65
CA CYS A 57 2.94 -6.49 16.86
C CYS A 57 2.98 -5.89 15.44
N ASP A 58 4.04 -5.15 15.14
CA ASP A 58 4.34 -4.73 13.78
C ASP A 58 5.28 -5.74 13.11
N HIS A 59 5.25 -5.81 11.77
CA HIS A 59 6.17 -6.65 11.03
C HIS A 59 7.59 -6.09 11.14
N HIS A 60 8.48 -6.85 11.77
CA HIS A 60 9.90 -6.56 11.87
C HIS A 60 10.71 -7.58 11.07
N ILE A 61 11.65 -7.09 10.26
CA ILE A 61 12.59 -7.92 9.52
C ILE A 61 13.93 -7.88 10.27
N GLU A 62 14.25 -8.98 10.95
CA GLU A 62 15.55 -9.17 11.58
C GLU A 62 16.60 -9.49 10.51
N LEU A 63 17.68 -8.72 10.46
CA LEU A 63 18.78 -8.95 9.52
C LEU A 63 19.88 -9.76 10.19
N GLU A 64 20.30 -10.84 9.54
CA GLU A 64 21.48 -11.59 9.93
C GLU A 64 22.74 -11.00 9.28
N GLY A 65 23.70 -10.53 10.09
CA GLY A 65 24.98 -10.03 9.58
C GLY A 65 24.93 -8.58 9.09
N SER A 66 25.48 -8.33 7.89
CA SER A 66 25.57 -6.97 7.31
C SER A 66 24.35 -6.62 6.47
N LEU A 67 24.11 -5.32 6.28
CA LEU A 67 23.06 -4.83 5.38
C LEU A 67 23.23 -5.38 3.95
N PRO A 68 22.12 -5.73 3.27
CA PRO A 68 22.18 -6.11 1.87
C PRO A 68 22.68 -4.93 1.03
N PRO A 69 23.46 -5.22 -0.05
CA PRO A 69 23.90 -4.18 -0.97
C PRO A 69 22.70 -3.56 -1.70
N VAL A 70 22.93 -2.43 -2.38
CA VAL A 70 21.91 -1.86 -3.27
C VAL A 70 21.79 -2.75 -4.51
N GLY A 71 20.58 -3.25 -4.76
CA GLY A 71 20.24 -4.08 -5.90
C GLY A 71 20.39 -3.36 -7.25
N VAL A 72 20.53 -4.15 -8.32
CA VAL A 72 20.76 -3.64 -9.68
C VAL A 72 19.45 -3.16 -10.28
N ILE A 73 19.36 -1.88 -10.67
CA ILE A 73 18.16 -1.33 -11.31
C ILE A 73 18.04 -1.87 -12.74
N TYR A 74 16.97 -2.63 -13.01
CA TYR A 74 16.67 -3.11 -14.36
C TYR A 74 16.14 -2.01 -15.27
N SER A 75 16.56 -2.04 -16.53
CA SER A 75 16.04 -1.13 -17.55
C SER A 75 14.56 -1.43 -17.82
N LEU A 76 13.73 -0.39 -17.79
CA LEU A 76 12.30 -0.47 -18.03
C LEU A 76 11.94 0.08 -19.41
N SER A 77 11.07 -0.63 -20.13
CA SER A 77 10.41 -0.08 -21.32
C SER A 77 9.45 1.04 -20.93
N LYS A 78 9.04 1.87 -21.90
CA LYS A 78 8.08 2.96 -21.65
C LYS A 78 6.82 2.48 -20.93
N GLN A 79 6.19 1.39 -21.41
CA GLN A 79 4.99 0.82 -20.80
C GLN A 79 5.20 0.40 -19.34
N LYS A 80 6.35 -0.25 -19.04
CA LYS A 80 6.69 -0.64 -17.67
C LYS A 80 6.94 0.58 -16.78
N SER A 81 7.60 1.61 -17.31
CA SER A 81 7.86 2.86 -16.59
C SER A 81 6.56 3.62 -16.28
N ASP A 82 5.63 3.71 -17.22
CA ASP A 82 4.33 4.35 -17.02
C ASP A 82 3.51 3.58 -15.96
N THR A 83 3.55 2.25 -16.01
CA THR A 83 2.91 1.38 -15.00
C THR A 83 3.53 1.59 -13.61
N LEU A 84 4.87 1.67 -13.53
CA LEU A 84 5.58 1.92 -12.27
C LEU A 84 5.18 3.27 -11.66
N ARG A 85 5.11 4.33 -12.47
CA ARG A 85 4.71 5.66 -11.98
C ARG A 85 3.28 5.68 -11.47
N ALA A 86 2.35 5.04 -12.19
CA ALA A 86 0.96 4.94 -11.75
C ALA A 86 0.84 4.17 -10.43
N TYR A 87 1.56 3.05 -10.30
CA TYR A 87 1.60 2.28 -9.06
C TYR A 87 2.13 3.12 -7.89
N ILE A 88 3.25 3.82 -8.08
CA ILE A 88 3.85 4.64 -7.02
C ILE A 88 2.89 5.76 -6.60
N ALA A 89 2.26 6.46 -7.55
CA ALA A 89 1.33 7.53 -7.25
C ALA A 89 0.14 7.02 -6.41
N ASP A 90 -0.50 5.93 -6.84
CA ASP A 90 -1.64 5.32 -6.16
C ASP A 90 -1.27 4.84 -4.73
N ASN A 91 -0.10 4.20 -4.56
CA ASN A 91 0.31 3.67 -3.26
C ASN A 91 0.85 4.74 -2.31
N VAL A 92 1.35 5.88 -2.82
CA VAL A 92 1.71 7.04 -1.99
C VAL A 92 0.44 7.75 -1.50
N GLU A 93 -0.56 7.91 -2.37
CA GLU A 93 -1.86 8.49 -1.99
C GLU A 93 -2.56 7.67 -0.90
N LYS A 94 -2.50 6.33 -1.01
CA LYS A 94 -3.01 5.38 -0.01
C LYS A 94 -2.15 5.26 1.25
N VAL A 95 -1.00 5.94 1.28
CA VAL A 95 -0.01 5.86 2.37
C VAL A 95 0.55 4.43 2.57
N PHE A 96 0.41 3.55 1.57
CA PHE A 96 0.97 2.18 1.59
C PHE A 96 2.49 2.20 1.45
N ILE A 97 3.02 3.18 0.72
CA ILE A 97 4.47 3.42 0.59
C ILE A 97 4.76 4.91 0.78
N CYS A 98 5.96 5.22 1.25
CA CYS A 98 6.44 6.59 1.36
C CYS A 98 7.85 6.72 0.79
N PRO A 99 8.23 7.91 0.27
CA PRO A 99 9.62 8.18 -0.07
C PRO A 99 10.51 7.98 1.16
N ARG A 100 11.58 7.19 1.03
CA ARG A 100 12.54 6.94 2.11
C ARG A 100 13.96 6.97 1.56
N SER A 101 14.89 7.52 2.34
CA SER A 101 16.32 7.37 2.09
C SER A 101 16.83 6.13 2.80
N SER A 102 17.41 5.18 2.06
CA SER A 102 17.89 3.90 2.57
C SER A 102 19.26 3.59 1.97
N SER A 103 20.14 2.93 2.74
CA SER A 103 21.43 2.41 2.26
C SER A 103 21.30 1.09 1.49
N THR A 104 20.11 0.51 1.46
CA THR A 104 19.72 -0.66 0.67
C THR A 104 18.52 -0.32 -0.22
N GLY A 105 18.35 -1.05 -1.31
CA GLY A 105 17.17 -0.95 -2.17
C GLY A 105 17.13 -2.09 -3.17
N GLU A 106 15.96 -2.68 -3.36
CA GLU A 106 15.77 -3.82 -4.24
C GLU A 106 15.14 -3.43 -5.58
N PRO A 107 15.45 -4.16 -6.66
CA PRO A 107 14.89 -3.85 -7.95
C PRO A 107 13.44 -4.30 -8.08
N ILE A 108 12.80 -3.74 -9.10
CA ILE A 108 11.41 -4.05 -9.44
C ILE A 108 11.37 -4.84 -10.74
N LEU A 109 10.61 -5.93 -10.70
CA LEU A 109 10.29 -6.78 -11.83
C LEU A 109 8.84 -6.61 -12.24
N PHE A 110 8.56 -6.88 -13.52
CA PHE A 110 7.20 -6.87 -14.06
C PHE A 110 6.85 -8.24 -14.64
N LEU A 111 5.81 -8.85 -14.09
CA LEU A 111 5.23 -10.10 -14.57
C LEU A 111 4.03 -9.82 -15.46
N LYS A 112 3.87 -10.57 -16.55
CA LYS A 112 2.73 -10.42 -17.45
C LYS A 112 1.54 -11.23 -16.92
N LYS A 113 0.40 -10.57 -16.75
CA LYS A 113 -0.87 -11.22 -16.42
C LYS A 113 -1.48 -11.90 -17.65
N LYS A 114 -2.44 -12.82 -17.41
CA LYS A 114 -3.19 -13.50 -18.48
C LYS A 114 -4.00 -12.53 -19.35
N ASP A 115 -4.52 -11.46 -18.76
CA ASP A 115 -5.28 -10.39 -19.43
C ASP A 115 -4.39 -9.42 -20.23
N GLY A 116 -3.07 -9.60 -20.21
CA GLY A 116 -2.11 -8.72 -20.89
C GLY A 116 -1.61 -7.55 -20.04
N GLY A 117 -2.15 -7.37 -18.84
CA GLY A 117 -1.66 -6.39 -17.86
C GLY A 117 -0.28 -6.75 -17.27
N LEU A 118 0.27 -5.83 -16.50
CA LEU A 118 1.54 -6.01 -15.78
C LEU A 118 1.29 -6.08 -14.27
N HIS A 119 1.97 -6.99 -13.58
CA HIS A 119 2.09 -7.05 -12.13
C HIS A 119 3.48 -6.58 -11.72
N LEU A 120 3.53 -5.60 -10.81
CA LEU A 120 4.75 -5.18 -10.17
C LEU A 120 5.14 -6.21 -9.10
N CYS A 121 6.42 -6.59 -9.07
CA CYS A 121 7.01 -7.44 -8.04
C CYS A 121 8.30 -6.80 -7.56
N VAL A 122 8.51 -6.75 -6.25
CA VAL A 122 9.80 -6.42 -5.66
C VAL A 122 10.62 -7.71 -5.59
N ASP A 123 11.89 -7.64 -5.99
CA ASP A 123 12.82 -8.78 -5.99
C ASP A 123 13.65 -8.74 -4.70
N TYR A 124 13.08 -9.25 -3.60
CA TYR A 124 13.71 -9.30 -2.27
C TYR A 124 14.73 -10.42 -2.12
#